data_AF-A0A950X8K8-F1
#
_entry.id   AF-A0A950X8K8-F1
#
_cell.length_a   1.000
_cell.length_b   1.000
_cell.length_c   1.000
_cell.angle_alpha   90.00
_cell.angle_beta   90.00
_cell.angle_gamma   90.00
#
_symmetry.space_group_name_H-M   'P 1'
#
loop_
_entity.id
_entity.type
_entity.pdbx_description
1 polymer ?
#
loop_
_entity_poly.entity_id
_entity_poly.type
_entity_poly.pdbx_seq_one_letter_code
_entity_poly.pdbx_strand_id
1 'polypeptide(L)'
;MHPEQHAGRVWPQVTATLTTASFLISQLLLPVPARAQYHNDLNTRTPIRHVIVIIGENRTFDHIFATYKPTSGETVDNLLSKQIINEDGSPGPNFSFAVQNSAIDTHDDGYQVSPMDKSLYNTLPPPLAGGPTKPYFSTLAEAEEAENGLPSGYYKYLTTGGTGQTKGTPDQRILNVNDLPPGPFQLTSFSFPYDAYAASPVHRFYQMWQELDCNAYYADEWNPSGCKGDLFPWVEVTVGAGTNGKPQPKNFSDLSTREGSTSMGFYNVLQGDAPYLKELADTYAMSDNFHQSVMGGTGANHIMLGTGDAIWFSDESGYAAAPPHNQLVAQGTKNAGVVDEVENPNAAPGTNNWYTEDGYGGGSNGSPSYGGGTYSNCSDSDAPGVTSVLNYLSMLPNRIDPNCTPGHYYLLNNYNPGYFGNGVNAYTDPNDKNTVFTIPPSSVRNIGDALLEHGVTFKYY
;
A
#
# COMPACT_ATOMS: atom_id res chain seq x y z
N MET A 1 14.79 -2.64 -2.59
CA MET A 1 13.56 -1.85 -2.40
C MET A 1 13.91 -0.46 -1.92
N HIS A 2 13.85 0.51 -2.83
CA HIS A 2 13.71 1.90 -2.44
C HIS A 2 12.40 2.02 -1.66
N PRO A 3 12.36 2.76 -0.55
CA PRO A 3 11.10 3.05 0.12
C PRO A 3 10.18 3.73 -0.90
N GLU A 4 8.87 3.58 -0.72
CA GLU A 4 7.92 4.59 -1.14
C GLU A 4 8.55 5.95 -0.91
N GLN A 5 8.87 6.63 -2.02
CA GLN A 5 9.50 7.92 -1.95
C GLN A 5 8.39 8.88 -1.53
N HIS A 6 8.24 9.05 -0.21
CA HIS A 6 7.89 10.36 0.29
C HIS A 6 8.91 11.32 -0.32
N ALA A 7 8.44 12.15 -1.25
CA ALA A 7 9.18 13.28 -1.76
C ALA A 7 9.55 14.15 -0.56
N GLY A 8 10.73 13.90 0.01
CA GLY A 8 11.34 14.78 0.98
C GLY A 8 11.46 16.13 0.30
N ARG A 9 10.68 17.10 0.76
CA ARG A 9 10.89 18.51 0.40
C ARG A 9 12.34 18.84 0.78
N VAL A 10 13.21 18.90 -0.23
CA VAL A 10 14.49 19.57 -0.09
C VAL A 10 14.18 21.06 -0.08
N TRP A 11 14.00 21.62 1.11
CA TRP A 11 13.95 23.06 1.29
C TRP A 11 15.32 23.63 0.93
N PRO A 12 15.44 24.54 -0.06
CA PRO A 12 16.70 25.22 -0.29
C PRO A 12 17.03 26.06 0.96
N GLN A 13 18.21 25.84 1.54
CA GLN A 13 18.77 26.70 2.57
C GLN A 13 18.95 28.11 1.98
N VAL A 14 17.97 28.98 2.19
CA VAL A 14 18.13 30.41 1.96
C VAL A 14 18.81 30.97 3.21
N THR A 15 20.10 31.28 3.07
CA THR A 15 20.85 32.07 4.05
C THR A 15 20.24 33.47 4.16
N ALA A 16 19.37 33.65 5.16
CA ALA A 16 18.80 34.95 5.50
C ALA A 16 19.87 35.81 6.19
N THR A 17 20.40 36.79 5.47
CA THR A 17 21.20 37.87 6.06
C THR A 17 20.26 38.94 6.62
N LEU A 18 20.36 39.20 7.92
CA LEU A 18 19.51 40.15 8.65
C LEU A 18 19.95 41.61 8.43
N THR A 19 18.99 42.45 7.99
CA THR A 19 18.80 43.90 8.27
C THR A 19 19.86 44.91 7.76
N THR A 20 19.55 46.14 7.32
CA THR A 20 18.41 47.06 7.51
C THR A 20 18.37 48.10 6.38
N ALA A 21 17.19 48.49 5.89
CA ALA A 21 16.94 49.85 5.38
C ALA A 21 15.44 50.17 5.43
N SER A 22 15.10 51.11 6.31
CA SER A 22 13.76 51.64 6.52
C SER A 22 13.22 52.38 5.29
N PHE A 23 11.97 52.17 4.92
CA PHE A 23 11.10 53.23 4.40
C PHE A 23 9.63 52.94 4.75
N LEU A 24 9.05 53.83 5.55
CA LEU A 24 7.61 53.92 5.81
C LEU A 24 6.89 54.33 4.52
N ILE A 25 5.88 53.56 4.11
CA ILE A 25 4.68 54.12 3.48
C ILE A 25 3.46 53.41 4.09
N SER A 26 2.67 54.20 4.80
CA SER A 26 1.35 53.86 5.32
C SER A 26 0.36 53.64 4.17
N GLN A 27 -0.20 52.42 4.07
CA GLN A 27 -1.49 52.20 3.42
C GLN A 27 -2.34 51.27 4.28
N LEU A 28 -3.38 51.85 4.86
CA LEU A 28 -4.51 51.16 5.46
C LEU A 28 -5.19 50.27 4.40
N LEU A 29 -4.89 48.98 4.44
CA LEU A 29 -5.75 47.95 3.85
C LEU A 29 -6.16 47.04 4.99
N LEU A 30 -7.44 47.17 5.37
CA LEU A 30 -8.13 46.27 6.29
C LEU A 30 -7.87 44.82 5.85
N PRO A 31 -7.66 43.85 6.78
CA PRO A 31 -7.73 42.45 6.40
C PRO A 31 -9.15 42.20 5.90
N VAL A 32 -9.29 41.95 4.60
CA VAL A 32 -10.50 41.35 4.08
C VAL A 32 -10.49 39.94 4.68
N PRO A 33 -11.39 39.59 5.63
CA PRO A 33 -11.54 38.20 5.95
C PRO A 33 -11.96 37.55 4.63
N ALA A 34 -11.21 36.52 4.20
CA ALA A 34 -11.68 35.60 3.19
C ALA A 34 -12.95 34.95 3.76
N ARG A 35 -14.09 35.63 3.60
CA ARG A 35 -15.40 35.00 3.60
C ARG A 35 -15.41 34.18 2.32
N ALA A 36 -14.82 32.98 2.39
CA ALA A 36 -15.33 31.88 1.59
C ALA A 36 -16.84 31.88 1.84
N GLN A 37 -17.57 32.13 0.76
CA GLN A 37 -19.00 32.36 0.78
C GLN A 37 -19.71 31.14 1.39
N TYR A 38 -20.21 31.32 2.62
CA TYR A 38 -21.18 30.47 3.35
C TYR A 38 -22.52 30.35 2.62
N HIS A 39 -22.52 30.10 1.31
CA HIS A 39 -23.76 30.16 0.51
C HIS A 39 -24.52 28.83 0.42
N ASN A 40 -23.88 27.69 0.72
CA ASN A 40 -24.54 26.37 0.65
C ASN A 40 -24.78 25.67 2.00
N ASP A 41 -24.23 26.13 3.12
CA ASP A 41 -24.38 25.50 4.45
C ASP A 41 -25.83 25.46 4.97
N LEU A 42 -26.71 26.29 4.40
CA LEU A 42 -28.14 26.38 4.76
C LEU A 42 -29.05 25.51 3.88
N ASN A 43 -28.51 24.87 2.83
CA ASN A 43 -29.28 24.16 1.80
C ASN A 43 -29.04 22.63 1.79
N THR A 44 -28.44 22.07 2.84
CA THR A 44 -28.25 20.62 2.93
C THR A 44 -29.57 19.92 3.26
N ARG A 45 -29.92 18.85 2.53
CA ARG A 45 -31.12 18.03 2.82
C ARG A 45 -31.03 17.32 4.17
N THR A 46 -29.82 17.05 4.65
CA THR A 46 -29.53 16.45 5.96
C THR A 46 -28.75 17.45 6.82
N PRO A 47 -28.62 17.19 8.14
CA PRO A 47 -27.74 17.98 8.99
C PRO A 47 -26.24 17.89 8.66
N ILE A 48 -25.83 16.96 7.78
CA ILE A 48 -24.42 16.76 7.39
C ILE A 48 -24.02 17.87 6.42
N ARG A 49 -23.00 18.65 6.79
CA ARG A 49 -22.45 19.76 5.98
C ARG A 49 -21.06 19.48 5.40
N HIS A 50 -20.28 18.66 6.09
CA HIS A 50 -18.92 18.33 5.72
C HIS A 50 -18.70 16.84 5.89
N VAL A 51 -17.96 16.24 4.95
CA VAL A 51 -17.51 14.86 5.01
C VAL A 51 -15.99 14.88 4.93
N ILE A 52 -15.34 14.20 5.87
CA ILE A 52 -13.90 13.99 5.87
C ILE A 52 -13.70 12.48 5.79
N VAL A 53 -12.90 12.05 4.81
CA VAL A 53 -12.52 10.65 4.63
C VAL A 53 -11.04 10.55 4.96
N ILE A 54 -10.70 9.66 5.90
CA ILE A 54 -9.32 9.34 6.29
C ILE A 54 -9.11 7.88 5.93
N ILE A 55 -8.03 7.61 5.19
CA ILE A 55 -7.72 6.28 4.68
C ILE A 55 -6.42 5.84 5.35
N GLY A 56 -6.48 4.74 6.10
CA GLY A 56 -5.29 4.06 6.59
C GLY A 56 -4.68 3.22 5.47
N GLU A 57 -3.35 3.20 5.39
CA GLU A 57 -2.63 2.52 4.31
C GLU A 57 -2.02 1.20 4.80
N ASN A 58 -2.06 0.16 3.96
CA ASN A 58 -1.33 -1.11 4.10
C ASN A 58 -1.56 -1.89 5.41
N ARG A 59 -2.64 -1.62 6.15
CA ARG A 59 -3.03 -2.34 7.38
C ARG A 59 -4.41 -2.97 7.21
N THR A 60 -4.51 -4.27 7.49
CA THR A 60 -5.80 -4.98 7.52
C THR A 60 -6.56 -4.68 8.82
N PHE A 61 -7.84 -5.05 8.87
CA PHE A 61 -8.65 -4.93 10.07
C PHE A 61 -8.02 -5.65 11.27
N ASP A 62 -7.70 -6.94 11.10
CA ASP A 62 -7.07 -7.74 12.16
C ASP A 62 -5.69 -7.23 12.56
N HIS A 63 -4.95 -6.57 11.67
CA HIS A 63 -3.66 -5.98 12.03
C HIS A 63 -3.79 -4.98 13.20
N ILE A 64 -4.90 -4.24 13.29
CA ILE A 64 -5.16 -3.28 14.37
C ILE A 64 -6.09 -3.86 15.43
N PHE A 65 -7.18 -4.51 15.00
CA PHE A 65 -8.31 -4.88 15.87
C PHE A 65 -8.37 -6.39 16.18
N ALA A 66 -7.30 -7.15 15.99
CA ALA A 66 -7.22 -8.58 16.30
C ALA A 66 -7.76 -8.96 17.68
N THR A 67 -7.49 -8.14 18.70
CA THR A 67 -7.91 -8.39 20.09
C THR A 67 -9.09 -7.53 20.54
N TYR A 68 -9.69 -6.74 19.64
CA TYR A 68 -10.79 -5.84 20.01
C TYR A 68 -11.98 -6.61 20.61
N LYS A 69 -12.57 -6.04 21.66
CA LYS A 69 -13.81 -6.50 22.27
C LYS A 69 -14.84 -5.37 22.17
N PRO A 70 -15.96 -5.59 21.47
CA PRO A 70 -16.96 -4.55 21.27
C PRO A 70 -17.73 -4.26 22.56
N THR A 71 -18.49 -3.16 22.57
CA THR A 71 -19.33 -2.79 23.71
C THR A 71 -20.54 -3.75 23.85
N SER A 72 -21.27 -3.67 24.96
CA SER A 72 -22.33 -4.64 25.26
C SER A 72 -23.46 -4.59 24.21
N GLY A 73 -23.73 -5.73 23.59
CA GLY A 73 -24.80 -5.89 22.58
C GLY A 73 -24.30 -5.89 21.13
N GLU A 74 -23.00 -5.66 20.91
CA GLU A 74 -22.35 -5.67 19.60
C GLU A 74 -21.48 -6.93 19.43
N THR A 75 -21.13 -7.22 18.18
CA THR A 75 -20.26 -8.35 17.81
C THR A 75 -19.16 -7.88 16.87
N VAL A 76 -18.05 -8.60 16.86
CA VAL A 76 -16.94 -8.40 15.93
C VAL A 76 -16.44 -9.77 15.49
N ASP A 77 -16.02 -9.88 14.23
CA ASP A 77 -15.33 -11.04 13.68
C ASP A 77 -13.84 -10.72 13.48
N ASN A 78 -13.04 -11.05 14.50
CA ASN A 78 -11.58 -10.87 14.54
C ASN A 78 -10.86 -12.11 15.10
N LEU A 79 -9.52 -12.09 15.07
CA LEU A 79 -8.70 -13.20 15.57
C LEU A 79 -9.09 -13.69 16.99
N LEU A 80 -9.36 -12.77 17.92
CA LEU A 80 -9.73 -13.11 19.30
C LEU A 80 -11.12 -13.75 19.40
N SER A 81 -12.13 -13.18 18.73
CA SER A 81 -13.50 -13.72 18.70
C SER A 81 -13.56 -15.12 18.09
N LYS A 82 -12.70 -15.40 17.11
CA LYS A 82 -12.50 -16.72 16.48
C LYS A 82 -11.67 -17.68 17.33
N GLN A 83 -11.15 -17.23 18.48
CA GLN A 83 -10.27 -17.99 19.39
C GLN A 83 -8.95 -18.44 18.73
N ILE A 84 -8.50 -17.72 17.69
CA ILE A 84 -7.21 -17.95 17.03
C ILE A 84 -6.08 -17.47 17.95
N ILE A 85 -6.32 -16.39 18.68
CA ILE A 85 -5.41 -15.84 19.70
C ILE A 85 -6.13 -15.69 21.03
N ASN A 86 -5.36 -15.65 22.12
CA ASN A 86 -5.82 -15.26 23.45
C ASN A 86 -5.69 -13.74 23.65
N GLU A 87 -6.27 -13.20 24.73
CA GLU A 87 -6.21 -11.76 25.05
C GLU A 87 -4.77 -11.24 25.26
N ASP A 88 -3.87 -12.12 25.69
CA ASP A 88 -2.45 -11.80 25.86
C ASP A 88 -1.64 -11.84 24.55
N GLY A 89 -2.29 -12.16 23.43
CA GLY A 89 -1.68 -12.30 22.10
C GLY A 89 -1.06 -13.66 21.82
N SER A 90 -1.07 -14.59 22.78
CA SER A 90 -0.57 -15.96 22.56
C SER A 90 -1.53 -16.80 21.69
N PRO A 91 -1.05 -17.88 21.04
CA PRO A 91 -1.90 -18.80 20.29
C PRO A 91 -3.10 -19.33 21.10
N GLY A 92 -4.29 -19.19 20.53
CA GLY A 92 -5.54 -19.70 21.09
C GLY A 92 -5.85 -21.14 20.65
N PRO A 93 -6.96 -21.72 21.13
CA PRO A 93 -7.34 -23.09 20.80
C PRO A 93 -7.64 -23.33 19.30
N ASN A 94 -8.00 -22.29 18.56
CA ASN A 94 -8.28 -22.36 17.12
C ASN A 94 -7.13 -21.80 16.26
N PHE A 95 -5.91 -21.68 16.81
CA PHE A 95 -4.76 -21.15 16.07
C PHE A 95 -4.51 -21.86 14.73
N SER A 96 -4.83 -23.15 14.65
CA SER A 96 -4.68 -23.94 13.43
C SER A 96 -5.50 -23.42 12.23
N PHE A 97 -6.49 -22.55 12.43
CA PHE A 97 -7.25 -21.93 11.33
C PHE A 97 -6.53 -20.77 10.64
N ALA A 98 -5.43 -20.26 11.21
CA ALA A 98 -4.68 -19.14 10.67
C ALA A 98 -3.25 -19.53 10.26
N VAL A 99 -2.96 -20.84 10.17
CA VAL A 99 -1.62 -21.28 9.82
C VAL A 99 -1.29 -20.99 8.36
N GLN A 100 -0.02 -20.66 8.12
CA GLN A 100 0.51 -20.29 6.82
C GLN A 100 1.35 -21.41 6.23
N ASN A 101 1.42 -21.45 4.90
CA ASN A 101 2.16 -22.43 4.13
C ASN A 101 3.18 -21.74 3.23
N SER A 102 4.27 -22.46 2.92
CA SER A 102 5.05 -22.21 1.72
C SER A 102 4.40 -22.89 0.51
N ALA A 103 4.71 -22.41 -0.70
CA ALA A 103 4.29 -23.04 -1.94
C ALA A 103 5.41 -23.12 -2.98
N ILE A 104 5.12 -23.74 -4.13
CA ILE A 104 5.97 -23.74 -5.32
C ILE A 104 5.16 -23.23 -6.51
N ASP A 105 5.67 -22.19 -7.19
CA ASP A 105 5.17 -21.67 -8.46
C ASP A 105 6.38 -21.44 -9.38
N THR A 106 6.43 -22.15 -10.52
CA THR A 106 7.58 -22.16 -11.41
C THR A 106 7.28 -21.56 -12.78
N HIS A 107 8.33 -21.26 -13.54
CA HIS A 107 8.19 -20.70 -14.88
C HIS A 107 7.30 -21.56 -15.80
N ASP A 108 7.42 -22.88 -15.71
CA ASP A 108 6.70 -23.82 -16.58
C ASP A 108 5.20 -23.89 -16.25
N ASP A 109 4.84 -23.56 -15.01
CA ASP A 109 3.46 -23.52 -14.54
C ASP A 109 2.74 -22.24 -15.01
N GLY A 110 3.49 -21.17 -15.26
CA GLY A 110 2.96 -19.82 -15.32
C GLY A 110 2.40 -19.38 -13.96
N TYR A 111 2.08 -18.09 -13.82
CA TYR A 111 1.56 -17.57 -12.56
C TYR A 111 0.28 -18.28 -12.09
N GLN A 112 0.25 -18.72 -10.83
CA GLN A 112 -0.88 -19.36 -10.20
C GLN A 112 -1.47 -18.49 -9.08
N VAL A 113 -2.76 -18.15 -9.17
CA VAL A 113 -3.50 -17.50 -8.06
C VAL A 113 -3.52 -18.40 -6.81
N SER A 114 -3.58 -19.71 -7.00
CA SER A 114 -3.63 -20.70 -5.92
C SER A 114 -2.67 -21.86 -6.23
N PRO A 115 -1.37 -21.71 -5.93
CA PRO A 115 -0.39 -22.76 -6.13
C PRO A 115 -0.62 -23.92 -5.16
N MET A 116 -0.64 -25.13 -5.69
CA MET A 116 -1.13 -26.31 -4.95
C MET A 116 -0.03 -27.10 -4.22
N ASP A 117 1.23 -26.96 -4.62
CA ASP A 117 2.36 -27.64 -3.98
C ASP A 117 2.76 -26.93 -2.69
N LYS A 118 1.98 -27.16 -1.63
CA LYS A 118 2.08 -26.45 -0.35
C LYS A 118 2.73 -27.26 0.75
N SER A 119 3.46 -26.58 1.63
CA SER A 119 4.01 -27.15 2.86
C SER A 119 3.76 -26.22 4.04
N LEU A 120 3.23 -26.77 5.14
CA LEU A 120 3.02 -26.03 6.38
C LEU A 120 4.36 -25.52 6.94
N TYR A 121 4.40 -24.25 7.34
CA TYR A 121 5.55 -23.74 8.08
C TYR A 121 5.64 -24.42 9.46
N ASN A 122 6.83 -24.88 9.84
CA ASN A 122 7.08 -25.29 11.23
C ASN A 122 7.36 -24.06 12.11
N THR A 123 8.14 -23.13 11.55
CA THR A 123 8.51 -21.85 12.14
C THR A 123 8.39 -20.82 11.02
N LEU A 124 7.81 -19.66 11.30
CA LEU A 124 7.75 -18.59 10.30
C LEU A 124 9.14 -18.04 9.99
N PRO A 125 9.40 -17.64 8.73
CA PRO A 125 10.51 -16.75 8.42
C PRO A 125 10.47 -15.51 9.31
N PRO A 126 11.60 -15.09 9.92
CA PRO A 126 11.59 -13.99 10.86
C PRO A 126 11.17 -12.68 10.16
N PRO A 127 10.19 -11.93 10.69
CA PRO A 127 9.89 -10.58 10.20
C PRO A 127 11.09 -9.66 10.38
N LEU A 128 11.33 -8.79 9.40
CA LEU A 128 12.54 -7.99 9.33
C LEU A 128 12.29 -6.54 9.72
N ALA A 129 13.29 -5.89 10.29
CA ALA A 129 13.21 -4.50 10.72
C ALA A 129 12.97 -3.58 9.51
N GLY A 130 11.78 -2.98 9.48
CA GLY A 130 11.41 -1.91 8.54
C GLY A 130 11.74 -0.51 9.07
N GLY A 131 11.37 0.51 8.32
CA GLY A 131 11.52 1.91 8.75
C GLY A 131 12.96 2.38 9.01
N PRO A 132 13.13 3.56 9.64
CA PRO A 132 14.43 4.12 9.96
C PRO A 132 14.99 3.60 11.29
N THR A 133 16.32 3.43 11.37
CA THR A 133 17.03 3.04 12.60
C THR A 133 16.86 4.06 13.73
N LYS A 134 16.74 5.34 13.40
CA LYS A 134 16.50 6.44 14.34
C LYS A 134 15.25 7.21 13.92
N PRO A 135 14.56 7.89 14.85
CA PRO A 135 13.51 8.84 14.50
C PRO A 135 14.02 9.89 13.49
N TYR A 136 13.14 10.43 12.65
CA TYR A 136 13.51 11.45 11.67
C TYR A 136 13.91 12.78 12.31
N PHE A 137 13.35 13.10 13.47
CA PHE A 137 13.68 14.30 14.24
C PHE A 137 14.30 13.91 15.57
N SER A 138 15.36 14.61 15.97
CA SER A 138 16.05 14.34 17.24
C SER A 138 15.50 15.18 18.38
N THR A 139 14.78 16.26 18.08
CA THR A 139 14.21 17.18 19.07
C THR A 139 12.79 17.63 18.69
N LEU A 140 12.02 18.06 19.69
CA LEU A 140 10.69 18.65 19.47
C LEU A 140 10.76 19.92 18.62
N ALA A 141 11.81 20.74 18.80
CA ALA A 141 11.95 21.98 18.03
C ALA A 141 12.13 21.70 16.53
N GLU A 142 12.93 20.69 16.16
CA GLU A 142 13.07 20.27 14.76
C GLU A 142 11.75 19.73 14.19
N ALA A 143 10.99 18.97 15.00
CA ALA A 143 9.70 18.43 14.61
C ALA A 143 8.65 19.54 14.38
N GLU A 144 8.59 20.54 15.27
CA GLU A 144 7.69 21.70 15.18
C GLU A 144 8.09 22.67 14.04
N GLU A 145 9.37 22.69 13.65
CA GLU A 145 9.82 23.46 12.48
C GLU A 145 9.39 22.79 11.16
N ALA A 146 9.43 21.46 11.11
CA ALA A 146 9.12 20.69 9.91
C ALA A 146 7.62 20.43 9.71
N GLU A 147 6.87 20.27 10.80
CA GLU A 147 5.43 20.04 10.83
C GLU A 147 4.79 21.09 11.75
N ASN A 148 3.70 21.72 11.32
CA ASN A 148 3.08 22.83 12.08
C ASN A 148 1.55 22.73 12.21
N GLY A 149 0.96 21.64 11.72
CA GLY A 149 -0.48 21.36 11.74
C GLY A 149 -0.92 20.41 12.85
N LEU A 150 0.00 19.79 13.58
CA LEU A 150 -0.34 18.85 14.65
C LEU A 150 -0.74 19.56 15.95
N PRO A 151 -1.67 18.98 16.74
CA PRO A 151 -1.89 19.42 18.12
C PRO A 151 -0.62 19.22 18.96
N SER A 152 -0.37 20.10 19.93
CA SER A 152 0.89 20.15 20.70
C SER A 152 1.33 18.82 21.33
N GLY A 153 0.37 17.98 21.75
CA GLY A 153 0.65 16.67 22.34
C GLY A 153 1.19 15.60 21.37
N TYR A 154 1.13 15.83 20.06
CA TYR A 154 1.50 14.84 19.04
C TYR A 154 2.92 14.99 18.51
N TYR A 155 3.55 16.16 18.62
CA TYR A 155 4.93 16.37 18.12
C TYR A 155 5.95 15.39 18.71
N LYS A 156 5.74 14.94 19.95
CA LYS A 156 6.61 13.94 20.58
C LYS A 156 6.73 12.65 19.76
N TYR A 157 5.68 12.23 19.06
CA TYR A 157 5.69 10.98 18.27
C TYR A 157 6.55 11.10 17.01
N LEU A 158 6.85 12.32 16.56
CA LEU A 158 7.80 12.55 15.46
C LEU A 158 9.28 12.38 15.91
N THR A 159 9.51 12.36 17.22
CA THR A 159 10.85 12.25 17.84
C THR A 159 11.14 10.86 18.42
N THR A 160 10.20 9.93 18.30
CA THR A 160 10.30 8.56 18.83
C THR A 160 10.20 7.52 17.72
N GLY A 161 10.23 6.24 18.10
CA GLY A 161 9.83 5.13 17.26
C GLY A 161 10.89 4.51 16.32
N GLY A 162 12.09 5.10 16.21
CA GLY A 162 13.19 4.50 15.44
C GLY A 162 13.50 3.07 15.88
N THR A 163 13.85 2.20 14.93
CA THR A 163 13.93 0.75 15.21
C THR A 163 15.15 0.31 16.02
N GLY A 164 16.19 1.15 16.08
CA GLY A 164 17.47 0.83 16.71
C GLY A 164 18.27 -0.26 16.00
N GLN A 165 17.81 -0.74 14.84
CA GLN A 165 18.38 -1.88 14.12
C GLN A 165 18.69 -1.55 12.66
N THR A 166 19.50 -2.41 12.03
CA THR A 166 19.78 -2.33 10.59
C THR A 166 18.54 -2.77 9.81
N LYS A 167 18.11 -1.97 8.82
CA LYS A 167 16.97 -2.32 7.98
C LYS A 167 17.20 -3.66 7.26
N GLY A 168 16.18 -4.52 7.25
CA GLY A 168 16.22 -5.82 6.56
C GLY A 168 16.94 -6.94 7.33
N THR A 169 17.17 -6.77 8.63
CA THR A 169 17.59 -7.87 9.53
C THR A 169 16.43 -8.29 10.44
N PRO A 170 16.39 -9.53 10.96
CA PRO A 170 15.35 -9.97 11.90
C PRO A 170 15.11 -8.97 13.02
N ASP A 171 13.87 -8.52 13.18
CA ASP A 171 13.52 -7.47 14.14
C ASP A 171 13.52 -8.03 15.57
N GLN A 172 14.63 -7.83 16.28
CA GLN A 172 14.85 -8.33 17.64
C GLN A 172 13.92 -7.71 18.69
N ARG A 173 13.10 -6.72 18.32
CA ARG A 173 12.08 -6.17 19.22
C ARG A 173 10.85 -7.08 19.31
N ILE A 174 10.64 -7.96 18.33
CA ILE A 174 9.56 -8.95 18.32
C ILE A 174 9.97 -10.14 19.20
N LEU A 175 9.07 -10.54 20.09
CA LEU A 175 9.32 -11.67 21.00
C LEU A 175 9.47 -12.97 20.19
N ASN A 176 10.53 -13.73 20.47
CA ASN A 176 10.83 -15.00 19.80
C ASN A 176 10.91 -14.89 18.27
N VAL A 177 11.44 -13.79 17.73
CA VAL A 177 11.46 -13.51 16.27
C VAL A 177 11.99 -14.65 15.38
N ASN A 178 12.88 -15.50 15.89
CA ASN A 178 13.45 -16.63 15.16
C ASN A 178 12.73 -17.98 15.41
N ASP A 179 11.68 -18.00 16.22
CA ASP A 179 10.89 -19.19 16.59
C ASP A 179 9.40 -18.84 16.71
N LEU A 180 8.90 -18.09 15.73
CA LEU A 180 7.50 -17.67 15.68
C LEU A 180 6.62 -18.85 15.23
N PRO A 181 5.42 -19.02 15.84
CA PRO A 181 4.46 -20.02 15.41
C PRO A 181 4.00 -19.72 13.98
N PRO A 182 3.49 -20.72 13.22
CA PRO A 182 3.22 -20.61 11.79
C PRO A 182 1.97 -19.77 11.44
N GLY A 183 1.70 -18.67 12.13
CA GLY A 183 0.51 -17.83 11.94
C GLY A 183 0.65 -16.48 12.65
N PRO A 184 -0.46 -15.79 12.96
CA PRO A 184 -0.44 -14.46 13.55
C PRO A 184 0.35 -14.38 14.86
N PHE A 185 1.11 -13.29 15.04
CA PHE A 185 1.85 -13.01 16.27
C PHE A 185 1.70 -11.54 16.70
N GLN A 186 1.77 -11.30 18.01
CA GLN A 186 1.72 -9.93 18.52
C GLN A 186 3.01 -9.18 18.14
N LEU A 187 2.84 -8.04 17.48
CA LEU A 187 3.94 -7.20 17.00
C LEU A 187 4.62 -6.43 18.14
N THR A 188 3.81 -5.88 19.05
CA THR A 188 4.27 -5.01 20.12
C THR A 188 4.82 -5.80 21.31
N SER A 189 5.82 -5.20 21.95
CA SER A 189 6.51 -5.75 23.11
C SER A 189 7.07 -4.62 23.96
N PHE A 190 7.76 -4.95 25.05
CA PHE A 190 8.47 -3.94 25.84
C PHE A 190 9.51 -3.15 25.04
N SER A 191 10.15 -3.77 24.04
CA SER A 191 11.13 -3.12 23.14
C SER A 191 10.54 -2.68 21.81
N PHE A 192 9.27 -3.03 21.53
CA PHE A 192 8.50 -2.59 20.36
C PHE A 192 7.22 -1.88 20.80
N PRO A 193 7.29 -0.60 21.22
CA PRO A 193 6.09 0.15 21.58
C PRO A 193 5.22 0.47 20.35
N TYR A 194 3.93 0.72 20.58
CA TYR A 194 2.95 1.01 19.53
C TYR A 194 3.37 2.13 18.56
N ASP A 195 4.03 3.18 19.06
CA ASP A 195 4.47 4.33 18.27
C ASP A 195 5.80 4.09 17.52
N ALA A 196 6.33 2.87 17.53
CA ALA A 196 7.54 2.53 16.80
C ALA A 196 7.28 2.16 15.34
N TYR A 197 8.25 2.51 14.49
CA TYR A 197 8.24 2.10 13.09
C TYR A 197 8.26 0.57 13.00
N ALA A 198 7.35 0.06 12.19
CA ALA A 198 7.24 -1.34 11.80
C ALA A 198 7.51 -1.51 10.31
N ALA A 199 7.74 -2.74 9.87
CA ALA A 199 7.77 -3.06 8.47
C ALA A 199 6.39 -2.89 7.82
N SER A 200 6.41 -2.69 6.50
CA SER A 200 5.23 -2.65 5.66
C SER A 200 5.08 -4.01 5.01
N PRO A 201 3.95 -4.70 5.16
CA PRO A 201 3.73 -5.98 4.47
C PRO A 201 3.66 -5.75 2.96
N VAL A 202 3.76 -6.84 2.19
CA VAL A 202 3.52 -6.82 0.75
C VAL A 202 2.03 -6.58 0.45
N HIS A 203 1.74 -5.84 -0.61
CA HIS A 203 0.37 -5.43 -0.97
C HIS A 203 0.25 -5.05 -2.47
N ARG A 204 0.69 -5.93 -3.36
CA ARG A 204 0.67 -5.71 -4.83
C ARG A 204 -0.28 -6.66 -5.53
N PHE A 205 -0.84 -6.30 -6.69
CA PHE A 205 -1.99 -7.01 -7.26
C PHE A 205 -1.80 -8.54 -7.35
N TYR A 206 -0.78 -9.03 -8.08
CA TYR A 206 -0.56 -10.46 -8.26
C TYR A 206 -0.04 -11.14 -7.00
N GLN A 207 0.75 -10.43 -6.19
CA GLN A 207 1.19 -10.88 -4.88
C GLN A 207 -0.02 -11.15 -3.97
N MET A 208 -0.93 -10.20 -3.83
CA MET A 208 -2.12 -10.33 -2.97
C MET A 208 -3.07 -11.43 -3.43
N TRP A 209 -3.21 -11.63 -4.75
CA TRP A 209 -3.96 -12.77 -5.27
C TRP A 209 -3.36 -14.11 -4.82
N GLN A 210 -2.03 -14.23 -4.81
CA GLN A 210 -1.33 -15.41 -4.27
C GLN A 210 -1.44 -15.51 -2.75
N GLU A 211 -1.27 -14.41 -2.02
CA GLU A 211 -1.37 -14.38 -0.55
C GLU A 211 -2.73 -14.91 -0.07
N LEU A 212 -3.80 -14.56 -0.80
CA LEU A 212 -5.17 -14.98 -0.50
C LEU A 212 -5.49 -16.40 -0.94
N ASP A 213 -4.72 -16.99 -1.86
CA ASP A 213 -4.89 -18.37 -2.32
C ASP A 213 -6.35 -18.68 -2.70
N CYS A 214 -6.90 -17.89 -3.61
CA CYS A 214 -8.30 -18.04 -3.99
C CYS A 214 -8.50 -19.17 -5.01
N ASN A 215 -9.36 -20.13 -4.67
CA ASN A 215 -9.65 -21.26 -5.54
C ASN A 215 -11.13 -21.64 -5.47
N ALA A 216 -11.79 -21.72 -6.63
CA ALA A 216 -13.20 -22.07 -6.71
C ALA A 216 -13.51 -23.48 -6.13
N TYR A 217 -12.52 -24.38 -6.07
CA TYR A 217 -12.69 -25.69 -5.42
C TYR A 217 -12.75 -25.62 -3.89
N TYR A 218 -12.26 -24.54 -3.28
CA TYR A 218 -12.39 -24.29 -1.85
C TYR A 218 -13.67 -23.53 -1.51
N ALA A 219 -14.43 -23.09 -2.50
CA ALA A 219 -15.61 -22.28 -2.28
C ALA A 219 -16.76 -23.10 -1.68
N ASP A 220 -17.37 -22.55 -0.63
CA ASP A 220 -18.58 -23.08 -0.01
C ASP A 220 -19.54 -21.95 0.39
N GLU A 221 -20.62 -22.28 1.10
CA GLU A 221 -21.63 -21.28 1.49
C GLU A 221 -21.13 -20.22 2.49
N TRP A 222 -20.05 -20.53 3.23
CA TRP A 222 -19.44 -19.66 4.25
C TRP A 222 -18.15 -18.98 3.76
N ASN A 223 -17.52 -19.53 2.71
CA ASN A 223 -16.39 -18.97 2.00
C ASN A 223 -16.67 -18.97 0.48
N PRO A 224 -17.53 -18.06 -0.03
CA PRO A 224 -17.97 -18.11 -1.43
C PRO A 224 -16.88 -17.77 -2.44
N SER A 225 -15.79 -17.11 -2.01
CA SER A 225 -14.61 -16.88 -2.85
C SER A 225 -13.67 -18.08 -2.87
N GLY A 226 -13.72 -18.95 -1.86
CA GLY A 226 -12.74 -20.03 -1.71
C GLY A 226 -11.32 -19.53 -1.46
N CYS A 227 -11.15 -18.31 -0.94
CA CYS A 227 -9.84 -17.80 -0.52
C CYS A 227 -9.47 -18.36 0.84
N LYS A 228 -8.22 -18.79 1.02
CA LYS A 228 -7.72 -19.34 2.28
C LYS A 228 -6.89 -18.35 3.09
N GLY A 229 -6.22 -17.40 2.43
CA GLY A 229 -5.34 -16.45 3.12
C GLY A 229 -4.17 -17.13 3.85
N ASP A 230 -3.59 -18.17 3.23
CA ASP A 230 -2.64 -19.07 3.87
C ASP A 230 -1.24 -19.04 3.23
N LEU A 231 -0.93 -18.03 2.40
CA LEU A 231 0.35 -17.90 1.69
C LEU A 231 1.07 -16.55 1.90
N PHE A 232 0.67 -15.76 2.89
CA PHE A 232 1.23 -14.42 3.10
C PHE A 232 2.75 -14.40 3.30
N PRO A 233 3.33 -15.15 4.27
CA PRO A 233 4.79 -15.23 4.42
C PRO A 233 5.52 -15.74 3.18
N TRP A 234 4.91 -16.67 2.44
CA TRP A 234 5.53 -17.25 1.26
C TRP A 234 5.74 -16.21 0.17
N VAL A 235 4.72 -15.40 -0.12
CA VAL A 235 4.82 -14.30 -1.08
C VAL A 235 5.86 -13.27 -0.60
N GLU A 236 5.82 -12.91 0.69
CA GLU A 236 6.77 -11.96 1.29
C GLU A 236 8.23 -12.41 1.14
N VAL A 237 8.54 -13.69 1.33
CA VAL A 237 9.92 -14.19 1.25
C VAL A 237 10.37 -14.59 -0.15
N THR A 238 9.45 -14.90 -1.07
CA THR A 238 9.80 -15.33 -2.44
C THR A 238 9.91 -14.19 -3.43
N VAL A 239 9.01 -13.20 -3.38
CA VAL A 239 8.99 -12.06 -4.31
C VAL A 239 9.00 -10.70 -3.61
N GLY A 240 8.43 -10.62 -2.40
CA GLY A 240 8.35 -9.38 -1.63
C GLY A 240 7.59 -8.27 -2.37
N ALA A 241 7.95 -7.01 -2.12
CA ALA A 241 7.40 -5.86 -2.84
C ALA A 241 7.81 -5.78 -4.34
N GLY A 242 8.60 -6.74 -4.83
CA GLY A 242 8.96 -6.88 -6.23
C GLY A 242 10.41 -6.62 -6.59
N THR A 243 10.74 -6.95 -7.83
CA THR A 243 12.10 -7.16 -8.32
C THR A 243 12.55 -6.10 -9.32
N ASN A 244 11.62 -5.46 -10.04
CA ASN A 244 11.86 -4.54 -11.16
C ASN A 244 12.70 -5.20 -12.26
N GLY A 245 12.29 -6.42 -12.64
CA GLY A 245 12.92 -7.22 -13.69
C GLY A 245 14.31 -7.75 -13.35
N LYS A 246 14.73 -7.66 -12.09
CA LYS A 246 16.07 -8.08 -11.69
C LYS A 246 16.14 -9.60 -11.54
N PRO A 247 17.28 -10.22 -11.88
CA PRO A 247 17.48 -11.63 -11.61
C PRO A 247 17.50 -11.89 -10.10
N GLN A 248 17.05 -13.08 -9.71
CA GLN A 248 17.14 -13.53 -8.33
C GLN A 248 18.60 -13.49 -7.84
N PRO A 249 18.86 -12.95 -6.63
CA PRO A 249 20.20 -12.96 -6.05
C PRO A 249 20.78 -14.38 -5.93
N LYS A 250 22.08 -14.55 -6.20
CA LYS A 250 22.74 -15.88 -6.13
C LYS A 250 22.68 -16.53 -4.74
N ASN A 251 22.64 -15.73 -3.68
CA ASN A 251 22.57 -16.16 -2.29
C ASN A 251 21.16 -15.94 -1.71
N PHE A 252 20.14 -16.25 -2.51
CA PHE A 252 18.75 -16.12 -2.13
C PHE A 252 18.44 -16.94 -0.86
N SER A 253 17.61 -16.35 -0.01
CA SER A 253 17.11 -16.89 1.25
C SER A 253 15.87 -16.11 1.64
N ASP A 254 15.15 -16.58 2.67
CA ASP A 254 13.94 -15.92 3.17
C ASP A 254 14.15 -14.48 3.67
N LEU A 255 15.40 -14.04 3.79
CA LEU A 255 15.76 -12.68 4.17
C LEU A 255 16.02 -11.74 2.96
N SER A 256 16.04 -12.30 1.75
CA SER A 256 16.54 -11.60 0.55
C SER A 256 15.58 -10.52 0.04
N THR A 257 14.27 -10.71 0.24
CA THR A 257 13.23 -9.72 -0.07
C THR A 257 13.17 -8.59 0.96
N ARG A 258 13.69 -8.83 2.17
CA ARG A 258 13.67 -7.93 3.33
C ARG A 258 12.33 -7.78 4.03
N GLU A 259 11.40 -8.71 3.79
CA GLU A 259 10.07 -8.71 4.42
C GLU A 259 9.98 -9.72 5.58
N GLY A 260 10.30 -11.00 5.33
CA GLY A 260 10.09 -12.07 6.30
C GLY A 260 8.63 -12.47 6.39
N SER A 261 8.07 -12.54 7.60
CA SER A 261 6.63 -12.75 7.84
C SER A 261 5.97 -11.50 8.44
N THR A 262 6.28 -10.32 7.89
CA THR A 262 5.79 -9.03 8.39
C THR A 262 4.26 -8.94 8.39
N SER A 263 3.63 -9.53 7.38
CA SER A 263 2.18 -9.66 7.22
C SER A 263 1.45 -10.30 8.41
N MET A 264 2.11 -11.14 9.20
CA MET A 264 1.49 -11.89 10.31
C MET A 264 1.46 -11.12 11.65
N GLY A 265 2.09 -9.94 11.72
CA GLY A 265 2.07 -9.13 12.93
C GLY A 265 0.69 -8.49 13.19
N PHE A 266 0.27 -8.41 14.45
CA PHE A 266 -0.90 -7.62 14.86
C PHE A 266 -0.63 -6.78 16.12
N TYR A 267 -1.37 -5.68 16.26
CA TYR A 267 -1.41 -4.85 17.47
C TYR A 267 -2.44 -5.38 18.46
N ASN A 268 -2.16 -5.24 19.77
CA ASN A 268 -3.04 -5.70 20.84
C ASN A 268 -3.73 -4.53 21.53
N VAL A 269 -4.93 -4.17 21.05
CA VAL A 269 -5.73 -3.07 21.59
C VAL A 269 -6.20 -3.29 23.03
N LEU A 270 -6.25 -4.55 23.52
CA LEU A 270 -6.51 -4.83 24.95
C LEU A 270 -5.31 -4.53 25.84
N GLN A 271 -4.10 -4.51 25.29
CA GLN A 271 -2.87 -4.14 26.00
C GLN A 271 -2.50 -2.67 25.82
N GLY A 272 -3.36 -1.87 25.17
CA GLY A 272 -3.20 -0.43 25.05
C GLY A 272 -2.62 0.05 23.72
N ASP A 273 -2.43 -0.84 22.74
CA ASP A 273 -2.08 -0.43 21.38
C ASP A 273 -3.26 0.28 20.70
N ALA A 274 -2.96 1.15 19.72
CA ALA A 274 -3.93 1.91 18.95
C ALA A 274 -5.07 2.55 19.78
N PRO A 275 -4.77 3.23 20.90
CA PRO A 275 -5.79 3.65 21.87
C PRO A 275 -6.82 4.61 21.26
N TYR A 276 -6.39 5.47 20.34
CA TYR A 276 -7.30 6.40 19.65
C TYR A 276 -8.23 5.69 18.66
N LEU A 277 -7.73 4.70 17.92
CA LEU A 277 -8.58 3.91 17.02
C LEU A 277 -9.60 3.07 17.81
N LYS A 278 -9.19 2.54 18.96
CA LYS A 278 -10.10 1.88 19.90
C LYS A 278 -11.17 2.84 20.43
N GLU A 279 -10.79 4.06 20.83
CA GLU A 279 -11.75 5.08 21.27
C GLU A 279 -12.79 5.40 20.19
N LEU A 280 -12.36 5.54 18.92
CA LEU A 280 -13.28 5.75 17.80
C LEU A 280 -14.22 4.56 17.62
N ALA A 281 -13.73 3.34 17.72
CA ALA A 281 -14.52 2.12 17.64
C ALA A 281 -15.58 2.03 18.76
N ASP A 282 -15.18 2.32 20.00
CA ASP A 282 -16.06 2.28 21.17
C ASP A 282 -17.13 3.39 21.17
N THR A 283 -16.85 4.51 20.49
CA THR A 283 -17.70 5.72 20.53
C THR A 283 -18.63 5.82 19.32
N TYR A 284 -18.19 5.33 18.17
CA TYR A 284 -18.89 5.49 16.89
C TYR A 284 -19.24 4.13 16.29
N ALA A 285 -19.25 4.05 14.95
CA ALA A 285 -19.56 2.82 14.23
C ALA A 285 -18.27 2.24 13.62
N MET A 286 -18.18 0.92 13.64
CA MET A 286 -17.13 0.14 12.99
C MET A 286 -17.79 -0.88 12.04
N SER A 287 -17.06 -1.25 10.99
CA SER A 287 -17.38 -2.42 10.18
C SER A 287 -16.14 -3.31 10.12
N ASP A 288 -16.32 -4.57 10.50
CA ASP A 288 -15.35 -5.66 10.37
C ASP A 288 -15.46 -6.40 9.03
N ASN A 289 -16.37 -5.94 8.15
CA ASN A 289 -16.64 -6.55 6.85
C ASN A 289 -16.50 -5.55 5.69
N PHE A 290 -15.57 -4.61 5.84
CA PHE A 290 -15.11 -3.77 4.75
C PHE A 290 -13.98 -4.48 4.00
N HIS A 291 -14.07 -4.48 2.67
CA HIS A 291 -13.06 -5.04 1.79
C HIS A 291 -12.52 -3.95 0.89
N GLN A 292 -11.22 -3.96 0.68
CA GLN A 292 -10.59 -3.09 -0.32
C GLN A 292 -11.23 -3.35 -1.70
N SER A 293 -11.32 -2.30 -2.52
CA SER A 293 -12.03 -2.39 -3.79
C SER A 293 -11.20 -3.07 -4.88
N VAL A 294 -9.88 -3.12 -4.72
CA VAL A 294 -8.94 -3.78 -5.64
C VAL A 294 -7.94 -4.59 -4.82
N MET A 295 -7.66 -5.84 -5.21
CA MET A 295 -6.48 -6.54 -4.72
C MET A 295 -5.25 -5.81 -5.25
N GLY A 296 -4.47 -5.15 -4.40
CA GLY A 296 -3.30 -4.42 -4.82
C GLY A 296 -3.00 -3.22 -3.94
N GLY A 297 -2.09 -2.37 -4.41
CA GLY A 297 -1.50 -1.36 -3.57
C GLY A 297 -2.34 -0.10 -3.39
N THR A 298 -1.77 0.81 -2.60
CA THR A 298 -2.29 2.13 -2.27
C THR A 298 -2.81 2.90 -3.47
N GLY A 299 -2.02 3.01 -4.55
CA GLY A 299 -2.36 3.77 -5.74
C GLY A 299 -3.66 3.27 -6.38
N ALA A 300 -3.75 1.97 -6.65
CA ALA A 300 -4.92 1.35 -7.25
C ALA A 300 -6.19 1.52 -6.39
N ASN A 301 -6.07 1.34 -5.07
CA ASN A 301 -7.20 1.53 -4.16
C ASN A 301 -7.64 3.01 -4.03
N HIS A 302 -6.71 3.96 -4.02
CA HIS A 302 -7.06 5.39 -4.03
C HIS A 302 -7.74 5.81 -5.34
N ILE A 303 -7.28 5.28 -6.48
CA ILE A 303 -7.92 5.48 -7.78
C ILE A 303 -9.35 4.95 -7.74
N MET A 304 -9.55 3.73 -7.25
CA MET A 304 -10.88 3.12 -7.17
C MET A 304 -11.81 3.91 -6.23
N LEU A 305 -11.31 4.40 -5.11
CA LEU A 305 -12.09 5.28 -4.23
C LEU A 305 -12.46 6.61 -4.91
N GLY A 306 -11.54 7.19 -5.67
CA GLY A 306 -11.73 8.47 -6.34
C GLY A 306 -12.60 8.38 -7.59
N THR A 307 -12.56 7.27 -8.32
CA THR A 307 -13.20 7.13 -9.64
C THR A 307 -14.36 6.13 -9.66
N GLY A 308 -14.38 5.17 -8.74
CA GLY A 308 -15.27 4.01 -8.80
C GLY A 308 -14.94 3.05 -9.95
N ASP A 309 -13.76 3.17 -10.58
CA ASP A 309 -13.30 2.33 -11.68
C ASP A 309 -11.76 2.16 -11.66
N ALA A 310 -11.24 1.26 -12.49
CA ALA A 310 -9.81 1.19 -12.75
C ALA A 310 -9.41 2.22 -13.83
N ILE A 311 -8.24 2.81 -13.70
CA ILE A 311 -7.64 3.60 -14.79
C ILE A 311 -6.77 2.70 -15.67
N TRP A 312 -6.58 3.13 -16.90
CA TRP A 312 -5.76 2.44 -17.88
C TRP A 312 -4.69 3.37 -18.46
N PHE A 313 -3.65 2.77 -19.01
CA PHE A 313 -2.60 3.50 -19.71
C PHE A 313 -3.18 4.20 -20.95
N SER A 314 -2.83 5.47 -21.11
CA SER A 314 -3.32 6.31 -22.19
C SER A 314 -2.21 7.14 -22.82
N ASP A 315 -2.42 7.54 -24.08
CA ASP A 315 -1.55 8.48 -24.77
C ASP A 315 -1.76 9.93 -24.27
N GLU A 316 -0.99 10.87 -24.81
CA GLU A 316 -1.10 12.29 -24.47
C GLU A 316 -2.47 12.92 -24.80
N SER A 317 -3.28 12.24 -25.62
CA SER A 317 -4.64 12.65 -25.99
C SER A 317 -5.72 11.97 -25.14
N GLY A 318 -5.34 11.11 -24.19
CA GLY A 318 -6.24 10.39 -23.30
C GLY A 318 -6.92 9.16 -23.94
N TYR A 319 -6.42 8.69 -25.10
CA TYR A 319 -6.88 7.45 -25.72
C TYR A 319 -6.10 6.25 -25.17
N ALA A 320 -6.75 5.08 -25.09
CA ALA A 320 -6.10 3.87 -24.63
C ALA A 320 -4.87 3.53 -25.50
N ALA A 321 -3.77 3.19 -24.83
CA ALA A 321 -2.50 2.85 -25.46
C ALA A 321 -1.81 1.71 -24.69
N ALA A 322 -0.85 1.06 -25.33
CA ALA A 322 0.04 0.13 -24.64
C ALA A 322 1.09 0.93 -23.84
N PRO A 323 1.41 0.52 -22.60
CA PRO A 323 2.47 1.12 -21.82
C PRO A 323 3.84 0.77 -22.41
N PRO A 324 4.92 1.51 -22.07
CA PRO A 324 6.28 1.17 -22.49
C PRO A 324 6.63 -0.28 -22.15
N HIS A 325 6.98 -1.08 -23.16
CA HIS A 325 7.33 -2.49 -23.01
C HIS A 325 8.69 -2.75 -23.67
N ASN A 326 9.73 -2.99 -22.87
CA ASN A 326 11.12 -3.10 -23.33
C ASN A 326 11.59 -1.89 -24.16
N GLN A 327 11.21 -0.68 -23.72
CA GLN A 327 11.39 0.55 -24.48
C GLN A 327 12.31 1.54 -23.77
N LEU A 328 13.18 2.22 -24.53
CA LEU A 328 13.95 3.36 -24.03
C LEU A 328 13.01 4.56 -23.80
N VAL A 329 12.98 5.06 -22.56
CA VAL A 329 12.23 6.27 -22.17
C VAL A 329 13.16 7.40 -21.75
N ALA A 330 12.61 8.62 -21.64
CA ALA A 330 13.31 9.83 -21.20
C ALA A 330 14.66 10.09 -21.91
N GLN A 331 14.72 9.77 -23.21
CA GLN A 331 15.94 9.86 -24.01
C GLN A 331 16.55 11.27 -23.94
N GLY A 332 17.88 11.34 -23.75
CA GLY A 332 18.61 12.60 -23.65
C GLY A 332 18.61 13.22 -22.25
N THR A 333 17.95 12.61 -21.27
CA THR A 333 18.00 12.99 -19.86
C THR A 333 18.89 12.03 -19.05
N LYS A 334 19.17 12.36 -17.79
CA LYS A 334 19.86 11.43 -16.86
C LYS A 334 19.01 10.21 -16.48
N ASN A 335 17.68 10.30 -16.66
CA ASN A 335 16.74 9.23 -16.35
C ASN A 335 16.58 8.24 -17.50
N ALA A 336 17.25 8.49 -18.65
CA ALA A 336 17.16 7.65 -19.83
C ALA A 336 17.52 6.19 -19.51
N GLY A 337 16.61 5.27 -19.83
CA GLY A 337 16.79 3.84 -19.57
C GLY A 337 15.70 3.00 -20.22
N VAL A 338 15.94 1.69 -20.33
CA VAL A 338 14.99 0.75 -20.92
C VAL A 338 14.08 0.23 -19.82
N VAL A 339 12.79 0.52 -19.94
CA VAL A 339 11.75 0.12 -18.98
C VAL A 339 10.83 -0.92 -19.59
N ASP A 340 10.16 -1.65 -18.71
CA ASP A 340 9.08 -2.56 -19.06
C ASP A 340 7.98 -2.40 -18.02
N GLU A 341 6.91 -1.71 -18.40
CA GLU A 341 5.78 -1.38 -17.53
C GLU A 341 4.63 -2.40 -17.64
N VAL A 342 4.74 -3.39 -18.55
CA VAL A 342 3.81 -4.52 -18.62
C VAL A 342 4.18 -5.52 -17.53
N GLU A 343 3.24 -5.83 -16.66
CA GLU A 343 3.51 -6.76 -15.56
C GLU A 343 3.61 -8.21 -16.06
N ASN A 344 4.59 -8.93 -15.52
CA ASN A 344 4.83 -10.34 -15.78
C ASN A 344 5.10 -11.11 -14.48
N PRO A 345 4.03 -11.61 -13.83
CA PRO A 345 4.14 -12.33 -12.56
C PRO A 345 4.56 -13.80 -12.76
N ASN A 346 4.81 -14.26 -13.99
CA ASN A 346 5.35 -15.60 -14.19
C ASN A 346 6.76 -15.66 -13.57
N ALA A 347 7.04 -16.72 -12.81
CA ALA A 347 8.35 -16.90 -12.20
C ALA A 347 9.45 -16.92 -13.27
N ALA A 348 10.59 -16.31 -12.97
CA ALA A 348 11.77 -16.33 -13.81
C ALA A 348 12.31 -17.78 -13.88
N PRO A 349 12.89 -18.20 -15.02
CA PRO A 349 13.39 -19.57 -15.18
C PRO A 349 14.34 -20.01 -14.06
N GLY A 350 14.07 -21.18 -13.47
CA GLY A 350 14.89 -21.77 -12.42
C GLY A 350 14.69 -21.17 -11.02
N THR A 351 13.64 -20.37 -10.83
CA THR A 351 13.28 -19.77 -9.53
C THR A 351 11.94 -20.32 -9.02
N ASN A 352 11.66 -20.11 -7.73
CA ASN A 352 10.34 -20.31 -7.15
C ASN A 352 9.71 -18.94 -6.89
N ASN A 353 8.67 -18.61 -7.65
CA ASN A 353 7.85 -17.42 -7.50
C ASN A 353 8.59 -16.07 -7.62
N TRP A 354 9.82 -16.04 -8.13
CA TRP A 354 10.55 -14.78 -8.36
C TRP A 354 10.11 -14.19 -9.71
N TYR A 355 9.28 -13.15 -9.70
CA TYR A 355 8.63 -12.65 -10.92
C TYR A 355 9.61 -12.15 -11.99
N THR A 356 9.20 -12.27 -13.25
CA THR A 356 10.02 -11.90 -14.41
C THR A 356 10.07 -10.39 -14.61
N GLU A 357 8.95 -9.69 -14.47
CA GLU A 357 8.88 -8.21 -14.50
C GLU A 357 7.73 -7.73 -13.62
N ASP A 358 8.05 -6.86 -12.67
CA ASP A 358 7.12 -6.36 -11.66
C ASP A 358 7.76 -5.17 -10.93
N GLY A 359 6.98 -4.28 -10.34
CA GLY A 359 7.46 -3.28 -9.39
C GLY A 359 7.09 -1.87 -9.76
N TYR A 360 7.53 -0.93 -8.93
CA TYR A 360 7.30 0.50 -9.12
C TYR A 360 8.36 1.16 -10.02
N GLY A 361 9.18 0.34 -10.66
CA GLY A 361 10.36 0.73 -11.42
C GLY A 361 11.56 1.04 -10.54
N GLY A 362 12.74 1.03 -11.17
CA GLY A 362 13.99 1.40 -10.53
C GLY A 362 14.78 2.43 -11.34
N GLY A 363 15.74 3.09 -10.69
CA GLY A 363 16.46 4.20 -11.31
C GLY A 363 15.69 5.51 -11.15
N SER A 364 15.63 6.32 -12.22
CA SER A 364 15.13 7.69 -12.17
C SER A 364 15.89 8.56 -11.14
N ASN A 365 15.39 9.76 -10.81
CA ASN A 365 16.04 10.64 -9.82
C ASN A 365 17.53 10.92 -10.13
N GLY A 366 17.86 11.07 -11.42
CA GLY A 366 19.21 11.30 -11.93
C GLY A 366 19.97 10.03 -12.30
N SER A 367 19.31 8.88 -12.36
CA SER A 367 19.90 7.58 -12.73
C SER A 367 19.09 6.87 -13.84
N PRO A 368 19.73 6.03 -14.68
CA PRO A 368 19.03 5.28 -15.72
C PRO A 368 17.87 4.44 -15.17
N SER A 369 16.69 4.57 -15.78
CA SER A 369 15.47 3.86 -15.38
C SER A 369 15.42 2.41 -15.90
N TYR A 370 14.77 1.50 -15.16
CA TYR A 370 14.58 0.09 -15.54
C TYR A 370 13.38 -0.55 -14.86
N GLY A 371 12.88 -1.65 -15.43
CA GLY A 371 11.71 -2.40 -14.95
C GLY A 371 10.44 -1.54 -14.98
N GLY A 372 9.52 -1.84 -14.08
CA GLY A 372 8.30 -1.05 -13.88
C GLY A 372 7.00 -1.83 -14.02
N GLY A 373 7.01 -3.16 -14.15
CA GLY A 373 5.78 -3.94 -14.37
C GLY A 373 4.65 -3.55 -13.42
N THR A 374 3.60 -2.94 -13.97
CA THR A 374 2.49 -2.35 -13.21
C THR A 374 1.16 -2.37 -13.97
N TYR A 375 1.18 -2.63 -15.28
CA TYR A 375 -0.02 -2.68 -16.10
C TYR A 375 -0.28 -4.06 -16.69
N SER A 376 -1.55 -4.45 -16.73
CA SER A 376 -1.98 -5.68 -17.43
C SER A 376 -3.17 -5.41 -18.35
N ASN A 377 -3.14 -6.04 -19.53
CA ASN A 377 -4.28 -6.07 -20.42
C ASN A 377 -5.13 -7.31 -20.11
N CYS A 378 -6.15 -7.15 -19.27
CA CYS A 378 -6.98 -8.27 -18.86
C CYS A 378 -7.95 -8.78 -19.95
N SER A 379 -8.05 -8.08 -21.09
CA SER A 379 -8.82 -8.55 -22.26
C SER A 379 -8.06 -9.56 -23.11
N ASP A 380 -6.74 -9.69 -22.89
CA ASP A 380 -5.86 -10.65 -23.53
C ASP A 380 -5.55 -11.78 -22.54
N SER A 381 -6.14 -12.96 -22.76
CA SER A 381 -5.89 -14.11 -21.90
C SER A 381 -4.43 -14.57 -21.96
N ASP A 382 -3.73 -14.32 -23.06
CA ASP A 382 -2.33 -14.74 -23.23
C ASP A 382 -1.35 -13.79 -22.54
N ALA A 383 -1.84 -12.65 -22.03
CA ALA A 383 -1.03 -11.74 -21.22
C ALA A 383 -0.59 -12.43 -19.91
N PRO A 384 0.65 -12.17 -19.44
CA PRO A 384 1.18 -12.81 -18.24
C PRO A 384 0.27 -12.70 -17.01
N GLY A 385 0.06 -13.82 -16.31
CA GLY A 385 -0.81 -13.90 -15.12
C GLY A 385 -2.32 -13.75 -15.35
N VAL A 386 -2.77 -13.18 -16.48
CA VAL A 386 -4.19 -12.88 -16.73
C VAL A 386 -5.04 -14.14 -16.76
N THR A 387 -4.63 -15.17 -17.52
CA THR A 387 -5.39 -16.44 -17.61
C THR A 387 -5.70 -17.04 -16.23
N SER A 388 -4.76 -16.99 -15.29
CA SER A 388 -4.92 -17.56 -13.94
C SER A 388 -6.09 -16.90 -13.18
N VAL A 389 -6.14 -15.57 -13.19
CA VAL A 389 -7.19 -14.78 -12.55
C VAL A 389 -8.53 -14.97 -13.29
N LEU A 390 -8.54 -14.91 -14.62
CA LEU A 390 -9.76 -15.09 -15.41
C LEU A 390 -10.38 -16.48 -15.21
N ASN A 391 -9.55 -17.52 -15.16
CA ASN A 391 -10.01 -18.88 -14.91
C ASN A 391 -10.68 -18.98 -13.54
N TYR A 392 -10.04 -18.47 -12.48
CA TYR A 392 -10.64 -18.42 -11.15
C TYR A 392 -12.01 -17.73 -11.15
N LEU A 393 -12.10 -16.51 -11.71
CA LEU A 393 -13.35 -15.75 -11.77
C LEU A 393 -14.47 -16.48 -12.53
N SER A 394 -14.10 -17.21 -13.61
CA SER A 394 -15.05 -17.98 -14.42
C SER A 394 -15.55 -19.26 -13.74
N MET A 395 -14.79 -19.79 -12.79
CA MET A 395 -15.07 -21.03 -12.07
C MET A 395 -15.86 -20.82 -10.77
N LEU A 396 -15.97 -19.57 -10.29
CA LEU A 396 -16.75 -19.26 -9.09
C LEU A 396 -18.22 -19.68 -9.26
N PRO A 397 -18.89 -20.12 -8.16
CA PRO A 397 -20.31 -20.50 -8.20
C PRO A 397 -21.20 -19.40 -8.78
N ASN A 398 -20.92 -18.14 -8.40
CA ASN A 398 -21.45 -16.95 -9.04
C ASN A 398 -20.39 -16.41 -9.99
N ARG A 399 -20.55 -16.70 -11.29
CA ARG A 399 -19.60 -16.25 -12.32
C ARG A 399 -19.45 -14.74 -12.28
N ILE A 400 -18.19 -14.29 -12.28
CA ILE A 400 -17.84 -12.88 -12.30
C ILE A 400 -17.40 -12.50 -13.71
N ASP A 401 -18.03 -11.47 -14.28
CA ASP A 401 -17.56 -10.87 -15.53
C ASP A 401 -16.35 -9.99 -15.21
N PRO A 402 -15.18 -10.22 -15.82
CA PRO A 402 -13.99 -9.42 -15.58
C PRO A 402 -14.11 -7.99 -16.14
N ASN A 403 -15.09 -7.69 -17.00
CA ASN A 403 -15.36 -6.36 -17.57
C ASN A 403 -14.14 -5.72 -18.27
N CYS A 404 -13.28 -6.52 -18.88
CA CYS A 404 -12.06 -6.06 -19.54
C CYS A 404 -12.35 -5.44 -20.90
N THR A 405 -12.01 -4.15 -21.07
CA THR A 405 -12.14 -3.47 -22.36
C THR A 405 -10.98 -3.84 -23.29
N PRO A 406 -11.25 -4.27 -24.55
CA PRO A 406 -10.20 -4.60 -25.51
C PRO A 406 -9.13 -3.51 -25.69
N GLY A 407 -7.86 -3.89 -25.53
CA GLY A 407 -6.72 -3.00 -25.73
C GLY A 407 -6.43 -2.04 -24.58
N HIS A 408 -7.17 -2.12 -23.46
CA HIS A 408 -6.89 -1.34 -22.27
C HIS A 408 -5.89 -2.08 -21.36
N TYR A 409 -4.82 -1.38 -20.97
CA TYR A 409 -3.85 -1.84 -19.99
C TYR A 409 -4.14 -1.17 -18.66
N TYR A 410 -4.72 -1.90 -17.72
CA TYR A 410 -5.16 -1.34 -16.43
C TYR A 410 -4.01 -1.24 -15.45
N LEU A 411 -3.97 -0.13 -14.69
CA LEU A 411 -3.00 0.07 -13.63
C LEU A 411 -3.31 -0.87 -12.45
N LEU A 412 -2.36 -1.73 -12.09
CA LEU A 412 -2.49 -2.68 -11.00
C LEU A 412 -1.82 -2.22 -9.70
N ASN A 413 -0.81 -1.36 -9.82
CA ASN A 413 0.16 -1.07 -8.77
C ASN A 413 0.51 0.43 -8.70
N ASN A 414 1.37 0.81 -7.75
CA ASN A 414 1.62 2.22 -7.40
C ASN A 414 2.59 2.90 -8.38
N TYR A 415 2.10 3.86 -9.15
CA TYR A 415 2.90 4.84 -9.91
C TYR A 415 2.65 6.26 -9.40
N ASN A 416 3.54 7.19 -9.74
CA ASN A 416 3.35 8.60 -9.38
C ASN A 416 2.10 9.20 -10.06
N PRO A 417 1.39 10.14 -9.41
CA PRO A 417 0.25 10.83 -10.02
C PRO A 417 0.65 11.58 -11.30
N GLY A 418 -0.23 11.57 -12.30
CA GLY A 418 0.04 12.22 -13.60
C GLY A 418 0.13 13.74 -13.58
N TYR A 419 -0.25 14.38 -12.48
CA TYR A 419 -0.15 15.83 -12.30
C TYR A 419 0.42 16.15 -10.91
N PHE A 420 1.26 17.19 -10.86
CA PHE A 420 1.66 17.79 -9.58
C PHE A 420 0.48 18.55 -8.95
N GLY A 421 0.55 18.83 -7.65
CA GLY A 421 -0.50 19.57 -6.92
C GLY A 421 -0.74 21.01 -7.43
N ASN A 422 0.11 21.54 -8.30
CA ASN A 422 -0.08 22.82 -8.99
C ASN A 422 -0.74 22.68 -10.37
N GLY A 423 -1.10 21.46 -10.79
CA GLY A 423 -1.73 21.15 -12.07
C GLY A 423 -0.76 20.99 -13.25
N VAL A 424 0.56 21.09 -13.05
CA VAL A 424 1.54 20.81 -14.11
C VAL A 424 1.59 19.30 -14.38
N ASN A 425 1.62 18.92 -15.66
CA ASN A 425 1.71 17.53 -16.10
C ASN A 425 3.05 16.92 -15.64
N ALA A 426 2.98 15.91 -14.77
CA ALA A 426 4.13 15.22 -14.21
C ALA A 426 4.67 14.13 -15.14
N TYR A 427 3.82 13.55 -16.00
CA TYR A 427 4.20 12.49 -16.94
C TYR A 427 5.23 12.98 -17.97
N THR A 428 5.05 14.20 -18.47
CA THR A 428 5.94 14.81 -19.47
C THR A 428 7.03 15.69 -18.85
N ASP A 429 7.18 15.69 -17.52
CA ASP A 429 8.11 16.59 -16.86
C ASP A 429 9.57 16.11 -17.03
N PRO A 430 10.49 16.97 -17.54
CA PRO A 430 11.85 16.56 -17.84
C PRO A 430 12.83 16.69 -16.67
N ASN A 431 12.35 17.01 -15.45
CA ASN A 431 13.22 17.19 -14.29
C ASN A 431 13.90 15.86 -13.93
N ASP A 432 15.22 15.89 -13.75
CA ASP A 432 15.98 14.70 -13.42
C ASP A 432 15.63 14.15 -12.02
N LYS A 433 15.00 14.96 -11.15
CA LYS A 433 14.49 14.56 -9.84
C LYS A 433 13.08 13.94 -9.86
N ASN A 434 12.48 13.79 -11.03
CA ASN A 434 11.21 13.08 -11.19
C ASN A 434 11.44 11.66 -11.70
N THR A 435 10.41 10.83 -11.54
CA THR A 435 10.40 9.45 -12.02
C THR A 435 9.67 9.32 -13.34
N VAL A 436 10.18 8.47 -14.23
CA VAL A 436 9.49 8.11 -15.47
C VAL A 436 8.26 7.24 -15.20
N PHE A 437 8.21 6.56 -14.05
CA PHE A 437 7.10 5.72 -13.59
C PHE A 437 5.97 6.57 -13.01
N THR A 438 5.31 7.29 -13.91
CA THR A 438 4.25 8.24 -13.63
C THR A 438 3.04 7.85 -14.48
N ILE A 439 1.84 7.93 -13.91
CA ILE A 439 0.60 7.61 -14.62
C ILE A 439 0.38 8.70 -15.71
N PRO A 440 0.09 8.34 -16.98
CA PRO A 440 -0.26 9.34 -17.99
C PRO A 440 -1.59 10.03 -17.66
N PRO A 441 -1.89 11.19 -18.28
CA PRO A 441 -3.18 11.87 -18.09
C PRO A 441 -4.39 10.95 -18.33
N SER A 442 -5.21 10.73 -17.29
CA SER A 442 -6.42 9.92 -17.38
C SER A 442 -7.66 10.76 -17.69
N SER A 443 -8.56 10.21 -18.51
CA SER A 443 -9.90 10.76 -18.82
C SER A 443 -11.02 10.13 -17.99
N VAL A 444 -10.68 9.25 -17.05
CA VAL A 444 -11.66 8.59 -16.16
C VAL A 444 -12.29 9.62 -15.24
N ARG A 445 -13.63 9.69 -15.28
CA ARG A 445 -14.41 10.57 -14.41
C ARG A 445 -14.17 10.22 -12.94
N ASN A 446 -14.00 11.23 -12.11
CA ASN A 446 -13.78 11.07 -10.68
C ASN A 446 -14.82 11.84 -9.84
N ILE A 447 -14.80 11.59 -8.53
CA ILE A 447 -15.68 12.24 -7.56
C ILE A 447 -15.49 13.76 -7.53
N GLY A 448 -14.29 14.26 -7.80
CA GLY A 448 -14.01 15.69 -7.94
C GLY A 448 -14.83 16.31 -9.06
N ASP A 449 -14.89 15.67 -10.24
CA ASP A 449 -15.72 16.13 -11.36
C ASP A 449 -17.20 16.23 -10.95
N ALA A 450 -17.72 15.18 -10.31
CA ALA A 450 -19.11 15.13 -9.85
C ALA A 450 -19.42 16.21 -8.80
N LEU A 451 -18.48 16.49 -7.89
CA LEU A 451 -18.62 17.54 -6.86
C LEU A 451 -18.60 18.93 -7.50
N LEU A 452 -17.71 19.19 -8.46
CA LEU A 452 -17.64 20.46 -9.19
C LEU A 452 -18.91 20.74 -9.99
N GLU A 453 -19.43 19.74 -10.70
CA GLU A 453 -20.70 19.82 -11.45
C GLU A 453 -21.88 20.26 -10.56
N HIS A 454 -21.85 19.92 -9.27
CA HIS A 454 -22.87 20.25 -8.29
C HIS A 454 -22.51 21.46 -7.39
N GLY A 455 -21.40 22.14 -7.66
CA GLY A 455 -20.94 23.28 -6.87
C GLY A 455 -20.60 22.93 -5.41
N VAL A 456 -20.21 21.67 -5.15
CA VAL A 456 -19.73 21.21 -3.85
C VAL A 456 -18.23 21.39 -3.78
N THR A 457 -17.77 22.18 -2.81
CA THR A 457 -16.34 22.41 -2.60
C THR A 457 -15.69 21.20 -1.96
N PHE A 458 -14.50 20.85 -2.41
CA PHE A 458 -13.71 19.77 -1.84
C PHE A 458 -12.23 20.14 -1.81
N LYS A 459 -11.46 19.38 -1.03
CA LYS A 459 -10.01 19.45 -1.01
C LYS A 459 -9.45 18.06 -0.71
N TYR A 460 -8.44 17.69 -1.48
CA TYR A 460 -7.57 16.55 -1.20
C TYR A 460 -6.31 17.10 -0.51
N TYR A 461 -5.83 16.43 0.53
CA TYR A 461 -4.74 16.89 1.38
C TYR A 461 -3.50 16.03 1.22
#